data_AF-A0A7G9YZZ0-F1
#
_entry.id   AF-A0A7G9YZZ0-F1
#
_cell.length_a   1.000
_cell.length_b   1.000
_cell.length_c   1.000
_cell.angle_alpha   90.00
_cell.angle_beta   90.00
_cell.angle_gamma   90.00
#
_symmetry.space_group_name_H-M   'P 1'
#
loop_
_entity.id
_entity.type
_entity.pdbx_description
1 polymer ?
#
loop_
_entity_poly.entity_id
_entity_poly.type
_entity_poly.pdbx_seq_one_letter_code
_entity_poly.pdbx_strand_id
1 'polypeptide(L)' 'MNGKSLVEMQIPADEIENVDELVRDGYYGSRSDAIRDIIRRGATHLRMSYPLCQRSLDA' A
#
# COMPACT_ATOMS: atom_id res chain seq x y z
N MET A 1 -21.90 0.58 10.35
CA MET A 1 -21.00 0.11 9.27
C MET A 1 -19.57 0.28 9.76
N ASN A 2 -18.80 -0.81 9.85
CA ASN A 2 -17.39 -0.75 10.21
C ASN A 2 -16.68 0.01 9.09
N GLY A 3 -16.06 1.17 9.37
CA GLY A 3 -15.55 2.14 8.38
C GLY A 3 -14.33 1.68 7.55
N LYS A 4 -14.23 0.38 7.24
CA LYS A 4 -13.18 -0.21 6.42
C LYS A 4 -13.75 -0.52 5.04
N SER A 5 -13.32 0.25 4.04
CA SER A 5 -13.56 -0.07 2.63
C SER A 5 -12.56 -1.14 2.20
N LEU A 6 -13.06 -2.23 1.62
CA LEU A 6 -12.23 -3.29 1.03
C LEU A 6 -12.23 -3.11 -0.48
N VAL A 7 -11.06 -3.25 -1.08
CA VAL A 7 -10.86 -3.17 -2.53
C VAL A 7 -10.15 -4.44 -2.96
N GLU A 8 -10.67 -5.09 -3.99
CA GLU A 8 -10.00 -6.20 -4.64
C GLU A 8 -8.89 -5.66 -5.56
N MET A 9 -7.70 -6.24 -5.47
CA MET A 9 -6.56 -5.87 -6.32
C MET A 9 -6.01 -7.12 -7.00
N GLN A 10 -5.72 -6.98 -8.29
CA GLN A 10 -4.91 -7.94 -9.02
C GLN A 10 -3.46 -7.49 -8.94
N ILE A 11 -2.62 -8.31 -8.32
CA ILE A 11 -1.19 -8.07 -8.14
C ILE A 11 -0.46 -9.26 -8.79
N PRO A 12 0.62 -9.03 -9.56
CA PRO A 12 1.45 -10.10 -10.10
C PRO A 12 1.89 -11.08 -9.01
N ALA A 13 1.97 -12.37 -9.35
CA ALA A 13 2.23 -13.43 -8.39
C ALA A 13 3.61 -13.29 -7.72
N ASP A 14 4.62 -12.93 -8.50
CA ASP A 14 5.99 -12.65 -8.04
C ASP A 14 6.04 -11.50 -7.03
N GLU A 15 5.27 -10.44 -7.24
CA GLU A 15 5.19 -9.32 -6.28
C GLU A 15 4.48 -9.73 -4.98
N ILE A 16 3.49 -10.62 -5.05
CA ILE A 16 2.85 -11.18 -3.85
C ILE A 16 3.80 -12.11 -3.11
N GLU A 17 4.62 -12.88 -3.80
CA GLU A 17 5.64 -13.73 -3.18
C GLU A 17 6.66 -12.90 -2.39
N ASN A 18 7.11 -11.77 -2.95
CA ASN A 18 7.97 -10.81 -2.23
C ASN A 18 7.31 -10.29 -0.94
N VAL A 19 6.00 -9.99 -0.97
CA VAL A 19 5.25 -9.56 0.22
C VAL A 19 5.14 -10.70 1.24
N ASP A 20 4.93 -11.93 0.79
CA ASP A 20 4.84 -13.10 1.66
C ASP A 20 6.15 -13.40 2.38
N GLU A 21 7.29 -13.17 1.74
CA GLU A 21 8.61 -13.24 2.39
C GLU A 21 8.72 -12.25 3.55
N LEU A 22 8.28 -11.00 3.35
CA LEU A 22 8.31 -10.00 4.42
C LEU A 22 7.43 -10.37 5.63
N VAL A 23 6.30 -11.04 5.39
CA VAL A 23 5.44 -11.55 6.47
C VAL A 23 6.09 -12.74 7.16
N ARG A 24 6.68 -13.67 6.38
CA ARG A 24 7.36 -14.87 6.90
C ARG A 24 8.56 -14.51 7.78
N ASP A 25 9.30 -13.49 7.39
CA ASP A 25 10.46 -12.99 8.14
C ASP A 25 10.05 -12.16 9.37
N GLY A 26 8.75 -11.91 9.56
CA GLY A 26 8.21 -11.25 10.75
C GLY A 26 8.22 -9.72 10.71
N TYR A 27 8.53 -9.10 9.56
CA TYR A 27 8.46 -7.64 9.41
C TYR A 27 7.02 -7.12 9.49
N TYR A 28 6.05 -7.94 9.08
CA TYR A 28 4.62 -7.62 9.13
C TYR A 28 3.81 -8.80 9.68
N GLY A 29 2.73 -8.49 10.40
CA GLY A 29 1.82 -9.51 10.93
C GLY A 29 0.86 -10.10 9.88
N SER A 30 0.68 -9.44 8.73
CA SER A 30 -0.18 -9.91 7.65
C SER A 30 0.18 -9.27 6.30
N ARG A 31 -0.24 -9.92 5.20
CA ARG A 31 -0.14 -9.36 3.84
C ARG A 31 -0.82 -8.00 3.73
N SER A 32 -2.02 -7.87 4.30
CA SER A 32 -2.78 -6.62 4.22
C SER A 32 -2.08 -5.46 4.94
N ASP A 33 -1.35 -5.74 6.03
CA ASP A 33 -0.55 -4.72 6.71
C ASP A 33 0.63 -4.27 5.85
N ALA A 34 1.37 -5.22 5.29
CA ALA A 34 2.48 -4.96 4.38
C ALA A 34 2.03 -4.12 3.16
N ILE A 35 0.97 -4.56 2.46
CA ILE A 35 0.44 -3.87 1.28
C ILE A 35 -0.02 -2.45 1.64
N ARG A 36 -0.72 -2.27 2.75
CA ARG A 36 -1.14 -0.93 3.21
C ARG A 36 0.05 -0.02 3.47
N ASP A 37 1.12 -0.53 4.08
CA ASP A 37 2.30 0.27 4.36
C ASP A 37 3.07 0.63 3.08
N ILE A 38 3.22 -0.31 2.16
CA ILE A 38 3.81 -0.07 0.83
C ILE A 38 3.06 1.04 0.09
N ILE A 39 1.72 0.94 0.00
CA ILE A 39 0.89 1.96 -0.64
C ILE A 39 1.07 3.31 0.04
N ARG A 40 1.09 3.35 1.38
CA ARG A 40 1.26 4.60 2.14
C ARG A 40 2.62 5.24 1.84
N ARG A 41 3.70 4.46 1.86
CA ARG A 41 5.06 4.95 1.57
C ARG A 41 5.17 5.45 0.13
N GLY A 42 4.63 4.69 -0.82
CA GLY A 42 4.58 5.10 -2.23
C GLY A 42 3.81 6.40 -2.43
N ALA A 43 2.63 6.53 -1.82
CA ALA A 43 1.84 7.75 -1.88
C ALA A 43 2.58 8.95 -1.26
N THR A 44 3.24 8.78 -0.11
CA THR A 44 4.07 9.83 0.50
C THR A 44 5.22 10.23 -0.44
N HIS A 45 5.92 9.27 -1.02
CA HIS A 45 7.01 9.55 -1.95
C HIS A 45 6.52 10.34 -3.18
N LEU A 46 5.39 9.92 -3.78
CA LEU A 46 4.79 10.63 -4.91
C LEU A 46 4.39 12.07 -4.55
N ARG A 47 3.82 12.30 -3.36
CA ARG A 47 3.46 13.64 -2.89
C ARG A 47 4.67 14.55 -2.71
N MET A 48 5.79 14.00 -2.24
CA MET A 48 7.04 14.75 -2.09
C MET A 48 7.65 15.08 -3.46
N SER A 49 7.58 14.15 -4.41
CA SER A 49 8.12 14.33 -5.76
C SER A 49 7.24 15.23 -6.65
N TYR A 50 5.94 15.30 -6.40
CA TYR A 50 4.97 16.05 -7.20
C TYR A 50 4.03 16.92 -6.34
N PRO A 51 4.51 18.03 -5.76
CA PRO A 51 3.71 18.87 -4.85
C PRO A 51 2.48 19.53 -5.49
N LEU A 52 2.43 19.62 -6.83
CA LEU A 52 1.30 20.22 -7.55
C LEU A 52 0.10 19.27 -7.73
N CYS A 53 0.26 17.94 -7.62
CA CYS A 53 -0.84 16.97 -7.70
C CYS A 53 -1.69 16.90 -6.42
N GLN A 54 -1.19 17.43 -5.30
CA GLN A 54 -1.91 17.37 -4.02
C GLN A 54 -3.22 18.18 -4.05
N ARG A 55 -3.28 19.27 -4.82
CA ARG A 55 -4.47 20.14 -4.89
C ARG A 55 -5.67 19.54 -5.62
N SER A 56 -5.50 18.50 -6.45
CA SER A 56 -6.61 17.91 -7.22
C SER A 56 -7.29 16.71 -6.54
N LEU A 57 -6.71 16.20 -5.45
CA LEU A 57 -7.26 15.05 -4.70
C LEU A 57 -7.96 15.48 -3.41
N ASP A 58 -7.77 16.74 -2.99
CA ASP A 58 -8.39 17.34 -1.81
C ASP A 58 -9.60 18.25 -2.18
N ALA A 59 -10.00 18.29 -3.46
CA ALA A 59 -11.15 19.04 -4.00
C ALA A 59 -12.26 18.09 -4.44
#